data_AF-A0A421K6I7-F1
#
_entry.id   AF-A0A421K6I7-F1
#
_cell.length_a   1.000
_cell.length_b   1.000
_cell.length_c   1.000
_cell.angle_alpha   90.00
_cell.angle_beta   90.00
_cell.angle_gamma   90.00
#
_symmetry.space_group_name_H-M   'P 1'
#
loop_
_entity.id
_entity.type
_entity.pdbx_description
1 polymer ?
#
loop_
_entity_poly.entity_id
_entity_poly.type
_entity_poly.pdbx_seq_one_letter_code
_entity_poly.pdbx_strand_id
1 'polypeptide(L)'
;MGIGMLYYNMRNKKPSVKCKRCGLRYTIDYTECPHCTGLSEQELAQLERVIRQGRIANRLLGKKMILAAVVFIIVLFFVAM
;
A
#
# COMPACT_ATOMS: atom_id res chain seq x y z
N MET A 1 -14.51 -0.69 10.93
CA MET A 1 -13.30 -0.38 11.72
C MET A 1 -13.59 0.89 12.51
N GLY A 2 -13.56 0.83 13.85
CA GLY A 2 -13.97 1.95 14.72
C GLY A 2 -12.88 3.03 14.88
N ILE A 3 -13.30 4.25 15.20
CA ILE A 3 -12.44 5.43 15.39
C ILE A 3 -11.34 5.20 16.44
N GLY A 4 -11.63 4.44 17.50
CA GLY A 4 -10.65 4.10 18.54
C GLY A 4 -9.45 3.28 18.03
N MET A 5 -9.67 2.42 17.04
CA MET A 5 -8.61 1.61 16.43
C MET A 5 -7.69 2.47 15.55
N LEU A 6 -8.24 3.50 14.89
CA LEU A 6 -7.45 4.49 14.14
C LEU A 6 -6.61 5.37 15.07
N TYR A 7 -7.18 5.81 16.20
CA TYR A 7 -6.48 6.63 17.20
C TYR A 7 -5.28 5.89 17.82
N TYR A 8 -5.47 4.62 18.20
CA TYR A 8 -4.39 3.78 18.72
C TYR A 8 -3.25 3.60 17.71
N ASN A 9 -3.59 3.35 16.44
CA ASN A 9 -2.61 3.13 15.38
C ASN A 9 -1.81 4.40 15.02
N MET A 10 -2.39 5.59 15.23
CA MET A 10 -1.66 6.86 15.10
C MET A 10 -0.73 7.14 16.28
N ARG A 11 -1.20 6.87 17.52
CA ARG A 11 -0.41 7.11 18.73
C ARG A 11 0.84 6.23 18.82
N ASN A 12 0.74 4.99 18.36
CA ASN A 12 1.83 4.01 18.43
C ASN A 12 2.69 3.95 17.15
N LYS A 13 2.46 4.87 16.19
CA LYS A 13 3.19 4.87 14.94
C LYS A 13 4.59 5.43 15.15
N LYS A 14 5.60 4.57 15.04
CA LYS A 14 7.00 4.99 15.13
C LYS A 14 7.37 5.90 13.95
N PRO A 15 8.23 6.91 14.17
CA PRO A 15 8.78 7.71 13.09
C PRO A 15 9.48 6.81 12.06
N SER A 16 9.25 7.11 10.78
CA SER A 16 9.75 6.31 9.66
C SER A 16 10.42 7.20 8.61
N VAL A 17 11.50 6.71 8.03
CA VAL A 17 12.26 7.38 6.97
C VAL A 17 12.16 6.61 5.66
N LYS A 18 12.31 7.30 4.53
CA LYS A 18 12.31 6.68 3.20
C LYS A 18 13.73 6.27 2.82
N CYS A 19 13.91 5.01 2.45
CA CYS A 19 15.19 4.51 1.91
C CYS A 19 15.50 5.16 0.56
N LYS A 20 16.75 5.58 0.36
CA LYS A 20 17.24 6.13 -0.92
C LYS A 20 17.48 5.07 -2.00
N ARG A 21 17.76 3.82 -1.60
CA ARG A 21 18.02 2.68 -2.52
C ARG A 21 16.72 2.05 -3.01
N CYS A 22 15.98 1.38 -2.12
CA CYS A 22 14.76 0.65 -2.51
C CYS A 22 13.46 1.49 -2.48
N GLY A 23 13.51 2.74 -1.99
CA GLY A 23 12.34 3.63 -1.94
C GLY A 23 11.27 3.29 -0.89
N LEU A 24 11.41 2.18 -0.14
CA LEU A 24 10.51 1.77 0.94
C LEU A 24 10.73 2.60 2.22
N ARG A 25 9.69 2.72 3.03
CA ARG A 25 9.78 3.34 4.37
C ARG A 25 10.15 2.29 5.42
N TYR A 26 11.05 2.65 6.33
CA TYR A 26 11.42 1.84 7.49
C TYR A 26 11.48 2.71 8.75
N THR A 27 11.32 2.10 9.93
CA THR A 27 11.36 2.83 11.21
C THR A 27 12.78 3.28 11.51
N ILE A 28 12.92 4.43 12.17
CA ILE A 28 14.24 4.97 12.53
C ILE A 28 15.01 4.13 13.55
N ASP A 29 14.37 3.13 14.16
CA ASP A 29 15.00 2.14 15.05
C ASP A 29 16.12 1.35 14.35
N TYR A 30 16.08 1.27 13.02
CA TYR A 30 17.11 0.61 12.23
C TYR A 30 18.13 1.64 11.73
N THR A 31 19.41 1.35 11.96
CA THR A 31 20.54 2.14 11.46
C THR A 31 20.66 2.06 9.94
N GLU A 32 20.29 0.92 9.36
CA GLU A 32 20.30 0.66 7.93
C GLU A 32 18.95 0.14 7.43
N CYS A 33 18.73 0.13 6.12
CA CYS A 33 17.45 -0.29 5.57
C CYS A 33 17.26 -1.82 5.66
N PRO A 34 16.32 -2.34 6.46
CA PRO A 34 16.14 -3.78 6.65
C PRO A 34 15.64 -4.50 5.39
N HIS A 35 15.20 -3.75 4.36
CA HIS A 35 14.67 -4.31 3.12
C HIS A 35 15.73 -4.52 2.03
N CYS A 36 16.82 -3.75 2.05
CA CYS A 36 17.80 -3.74 0.95
C CYS A 36 19.27 -3.71 1.40
N THR A 37 19.54 -3.60 2.71
CA THR A 37 20.89 -3.81 3.24
C THR A 37 21.34 -5.23 2.87
N GLY A 38 22.56 -5.34 2.34
CA GLY A 38 23.13 -6.62 1.90
C GLY A 38 22.72 -7.07 0.50
N LEU A 39 21.73 -6.42 -0.15
CA LEU A 39 21.34 -6.77 -1.51
C LEU A 39 22.30 -6.15 -2.53
N SER A 40 22.68 -6.98 -3.50
CA SER A 40 23.31 -6.57 -4.75
C SER A 40 22.33 -5.78 -5.63
N GLU A 41 22.85 -5.07 -6.64
CA GLU A 41 22.02 -4.29 -7.57
C GLU A 41 21.02 -5.18 -8.35
N GLN A 42 21.38 -6.44 -8.62
CA GLN A 42 20.49 -7.40 -9.30
C GLN A 42 19.31 -7.80 -8.41
N GLU A 43 19.58 -8.09 -7.13
CA GLU A 43 18.54 -8.44 -6.15
C GLU A 43 17.65 -7.24 -5.83
N LEU A 44 18.22 -6.03 -5.83
CA LEU A 44 17.46 -4.78 -5.66
C LEU A 44 16.47 -4.60 -6.82
N ALA A 45 16.91 -4.80 -8.07
CA ALA A 45 16.04 -4.73 -9.24
C ALA A 45 14.92 -5.78 -9.20
N GLN A 46 15.20 -6.99 -8.68
CA GLN A 46 14.18 -8.01 -8.48
C GLN A 46 13.16 -7.60 -7.41
N LEU A 47 13.62 -7.06 -6.27
CA LEU A 47 12.77 -6.56 -5.21
C LEU A 47 11.83 -5.46 -5.72
N GLU A 48 12.34 -4.51 -6.52
CA GLU A 48 11.53 -3.46 -7.13
C GLU A 48 10.44 -4.01 -8.06
N ARG A 49 10.75 -5.06 -8.84
CA ARG A 49 9.76 -5.72 -9.70
C ARG A 49 8.64 -6.32 -8.88
N VAL A 50 8.96 -7.03 -7.79
CA VAL A 50 7.96 -7.64 -6.89
C VAL A 50 7.06 -6.56 -6.27
N ILE A 51 7.65 -5.48 -5.74
CA ILE A 51 6.89 -4.36 -5.17
C ILE A 51 5.97 -3.73 -6.22
N ARG A 52 6.47 -3.52 -7.45
CA ARG A 52 5.70 -2.94 -8.54
C ARG A 52 4.53 -3.85 -8.95
N GLN A 53 4.77 -5.15 -9.09
CA GLN A 53 3.73 -6.13 -9.42
C GLN A 53 2.64 -6.18 -8.35
N GLY A 54 3.01 -6.21 -7.07
CA GLY A 54 2.04 -6.16 -5.96
C GLY A 54 1.17 -4.89 -5.99
N ARG A 55 1.75 -3.73 -6.33
CA ARG A 55 0.99 -2.48 -6.46
C ARG A 55 0.02 -2.51 -7.65
N ILE A 56 0.43 -3.09 -8.77
CA ILE A 56 -0.42 -3.21 -9.97
C ILE A 56 -1.60 -4.15 -9.71
N ALA A 57 -1.34 -5.32 -9.10
CA ALA A 57 -2.37 -6.30 -8.77
C ALA A 57 -3.47 -5.69 -7.88
N ASN A 58 -3.08 -4.98 -6.82
CA ASN A 58 -4.02 -4.32 -5.92
C ASN A 58 -4.81 -3.17 -6.58
N ARG A 59 -4.21 -2.44 -7.53
CA ARG A 59 -4.91 -1.36 -8.26
C ARG A 59 -6.03 -1.90 -9.17
N LEU A 60 -5.82 -3.06 -9.78
CA LEU A 60 -6.83 -3.70 -10.64
C LEU A 60 -8.06 -4.13 -9.83
N LEU A 61 -7.85 -4.63 -8.61
CA LEU A 61 -8.93 -5.03 -7.72
C LEU A 61 -9.80 -3.80 -7.32
N GLY A 62 -9.15 -2.70 -6.91
CA GLY A 62 -9.86 -1.46 -6.57
C GLY A 62 -10.68 -0.91 -7.73
N LYS A 63 -10.17 -0.97 -8.97
CA LYS A 63 -10.90 -0.51 -10.16
C LYS A 63 -12.15 -1.36 -10.43
N LYS A 64 -12.09 -2.68 -10.25
CA LYS A 64 -13.25 -3.58 -10.40
C LYS A 64 -14.32 -3.29 -9.35
N MET A 65 -13.92 -3.04 -8.10
CA MET A 65 -14.85 -2.70 -7.01
C MET A 65 -15.57 -1.37 -7.25
N ILE A 66 -14.85 -0.34 -7.71
CA ILE A 66 -15.46 0.95 -8.06
C ILE A 66 -16.46 0.80 -9.21
N LEU A 67 -16.10 0.03 -10.25
CA LEU A 67 -16.99 -0.22 -11.38
C LEU A 67 -18.28 -0.92 -10.91
N ALA A 68 -18.17 -1.96 -10.08
CA ALA A 68 -19.32 -2.66 -9.52
C ALA A 68 -20.21 -1.73 -8.68
N ALA A 69 -19.62 -0.86 -7.86
CA ALA A 69 -20.37 0.13 -7.07
C ALA A 69 -21.13 1.12 -7.95
N VAL A 70 -20.50 1.64 -9.03
CA VAL A 70 -21.15 2.55 -9.98
C VAL A 70 -22.34 1.87 -10.66
N VAL A 71 -22.17 0.64 -11.14
CA VAL A 71 -23.27 -0.13 -11.75
C VAL A 71 -24.42 -0.32 -10.76
N PHE A 72 -24.12 -0.66 -9.50
CA PHE A 72 -25.14 -0.85 -8.48
C PHE A 72 -25.94 0.43 -8.20
N ILE A 73 -25.27 1.58 -8.10
CA ILE A 73 -25.92 2.89 -7.93
C ILE A 73 -26.85 3.20 -9.11
N ILE A 74 -26.38 2.96 -10.34
CA ILE A 74 -27.18 3.17 -11.55
C ILE A 74 -28.45 2.31 -11.51
N VAL A 75 -28.32 1.02 -11.19
CA VAL A 75 -29.46 0.10 -11.08
C VAL A 75 -30.45 0.57 -10.02
N LEU A 76 -29.97 0.96 -8.83
CA LEU A 76 -30.83 1.48 -7.78
C LEU A 76 -31.55 2.76 -8.17
N PHE A 77 -30.88 3.66 -8.90
CA PHE A 77 -31.47 4.90 -9.39
C PHE A 77 -32.64 4.61 -10.35
N PHE A 78 -32.48 3.66 -11.27
CA PHE A 78 -33.53 3.26 -12.20
C PHE A 78 -34.68 2.48 -11.54
N VAL A 79 -34.41 1.74 -10.47
CA VAL A 79 -35.45 1.01 -9.72
C VAL A 79 -36.26 1.93 -8.81
N ALA A 80 -35.64 2.99 -8.29
CA ALA A 80 -36.29 3.95 -7.40
C ALA A 80 -37.09 5.04 -8.11
N MET A 81 -36.92 5.16 -9.44
CA MET A 81 -37.66 6.07 -10.32
C MET A 81 -38.87 5.37 -10.93
#